data_AF-A0A455UFQ2-F1
#
_entry.id   AF-A0A455UFQ2-F1
#
_cell.length_a   1.000
_cell.length_b   1.000
_cell.length_c   1.000
_cell.angle_alpha   90.00
_cell.angle_beta   90.00
_cell.angle_gamma   90.00
#
_symmetry.space_group_name_H-M   'P 1'
#
loop_
_entity.id
_entity.type
_entity.pdbx_description
1 polymer ?
#
loop_
_entity_poly.entity_id
_entity_poly.type
_entity_poly.pdbx_seq_one_letter_code
_entity_poly.pdbx_strand_id
1 'polypeptide(L)' 'MIRQLINEDGLTVLLVEQKLPFARKYADRFVIMDRGRPVAKGEISELSNELIKQHLTV' A
#
# COMPACT_ATOMS: atom_id res chain seq x y z
N MET A 1 8.17 -15.22 0.56
CA MET A 1 8.88 -14.86 -0.68
C MET A 1 9.16 -13.37 -0.81
N ILE A 2 8.19 -12.48 -1.12
CA ILE A 2 8.50 -11.04 -1.32
C ILE A 2 9.24 -10.41 -0.12
N ARG A 3 8.75 -10.59 1.11
CA ARG A 3 9.44 -10.09 2.32
C ARG A 3 10.82 -10.72 2.56
N GLN A 4 11.08 -11.94 2.08
CA GLN A 4 12.40 -12.56 2.22
C GLN A 4 13.41 -11.89 1.29
N LEU A 5 13.04 -11.68 0.02
CA LEU A 5 13.90 -10.99 -0.95
C LEU A 5 14.23 -9.55 -0.51
N ILE A 6 13.26 -8.83 0.06
CA ILE A 6 13.50 -7.49 0.62
C ILE A 6 14.55 -7.54 1.73
N ASN A 7 14.43 -8.50 2.65
CA ASN A 7 15.29 -8.60 3.83
C ASN A 7 16.68 -9.15 3.52
N GLU A 8 16.78 -10.12 2.60
CA GLU A 8 18.01 -10.83 2.27
C GLU A 8 18.85 -10.05 1.24
N ASP A 9 18.20 -9.45 0.24
CA ASP A 9 18.88 -8.77 -0.88
C ASP A 9 18.85 -7.24 -0.77
N GLY A 10 18.24 -6.67 0.28
CA GLY A 10 18.16 -5.22 0.51
C GLY A 10 17.35 -4.47 -0.55
N LEU A 11 16.37 -5.15 -1.17
CA LEU A 11 15.60 -4.59 -2.27
C LEU A 11 14.55 -3.58 -1.80
N THR A 12 14.48 -2.45 -2.49
CA THR A 12 13.32 -1.55 -2.39
C THR A 12 12.24 -1.99 -3.37
N VAL A 13 11.02 -2.21 -2.89
CA VAL A 13 9.89 -2.70 -3.70
C VAL A 13 8.80 -1.64 -3.76
N LEU A 14 8.39 -1.29 -4.99
CA LEU A 14 7.16 -0.54 -5.25
C LEU A 14 6.05 -1.52 -5.64
N LEU A 15 5.09 -1.72 -4.74
CA LEU A 15 3.93 -2.58 -4.97
C LEU A 15 2.75 -1.74 -5.46
N VAL A 16 2.22 -2.06 -6.65
CA VAL A 16 1.03 -1.40 -7.23
C VAL A 16 -0.09 -2.42 -7.29
N GLU A 17 -1.08 -2.31 -6.41
CA GLU A 17 -2.09 -3.34 -6.26
C GLU A 17 -3.49 -2.78 -5.98
N GLN A 18 -4.53 -3.39 -6.56
CA GLN A 18 -5.93 -3.04 -6.27
C GLN A 18 -6.51 -3.87 -5.11
N LYS A 19 -5.86 -4.98 -4.74
CA LYS A 19 -6.28 -5.86 -3.65
C LYS A 19 -5.66 -5.44 -2.31
N LEU A 20 -6.40 -4.66 -1.55
CA LEU A 20 -5.94 -4.06 -0.29
C LEU A 20 -5.44 -5.06 0.79
N PRO A 21 -6.02 -6.28 0.94
CA PRO A 21 -5.46 -7.27 1.86
C PRO A 21 -4.01 -7.66 1.53
N PHE A 22 -3.62 -7.63 0.24
CA PHE A 22 -2.26 -7.93 -0.18
C PHE A 22 -1.32 -6.78 0.18
N ALA A 23 -1.70 -5.54 -0.11
CA ALA A 23 -0.93 -4.36 0.28
C ALA A 23 -0.70 -4.33 1.80
N ARG A 24 -1.73 -4.60 2.60
CA ARG A 24 -1.62 -4.69 4.06
C ARG A 24 -0.63 -5.75 4.56
N LYS A 25 -0.50 -6.86 3.84
CA LYS A 25 0.35 -7.98 4.25
C LYS A 25 1.83 -7.75 3.94
N TYR A 26 2.14 -7.02 2.88
CA TYR A 26 3.51 -6.94 2.35
C TYR A 26 4.12 -5.55 2.33
N ALA A 27 3.33 -4.49 2.27
CA ALA A 27 3.85 -3.13 2.26
C ALA A 27 4.17 -2.65 3.67
N ASP A 28 5.10 -1.71 3.79
CA ASP A 28 5.39 -0.99 5.04
C ASP A 28 4.72 0.39 5.03
N ARG A 29 4.61 1.01 3.86
CA ARG A 29 3.97 2.31 3.64
C ARG A 29 2.96 2.24 2.50
N PHE A 30 1.98 3.13 2.49
CA PHE A 30 1.00 3.22 1.41
C PHE A 30 0.90 4.64 0.84
N VAL A 31 0.47 4.72 -0.41
CA VAL A 31 -0.02 5.93 -1.08
C VAL A 31 -1.29 5.53 -1.84
N ILE A 32 -2.38 6.24 -1.62
CA ILE A 32 -3.59 6.14 -2.43
C ILE A 32 -3.53 7.24 -3.49
N MET A 33 -3.77 6.85 -4.74
CA MET A 33 -3.81 7.75 -5.87
C MET A 33 -5.23 7.84 -6.44
N ASP A 34 -5.67 9.05 -6.74
CA ASP A 34 -6.88 9.33 -7.52
C ASP A 34 -6.56 10.33 -8.62
N ARG A 35 -6.96 10.03 -9.86
CA ARG A 35 -6.70 10.85 -11.07
C ARG A 35 -5.26 11.38 -11.18
N GLY A 36 -4.29 10.50 -10.90
CA GLY A 36 -2.87 10.83 -10.98
C GLY A 36 -2.32 11.69 -9.84
N ARG A 37 -3.11 11.94 -8.79
CA ARG A 37 -2.70 12.72 -7.61
C ARG A 37 -2.73 11.86 -6.34
N PRO A 38 -1.75 12.00 -5.43
CA PRO A 38 -1.81 11.34 -4.13
C PRO A 38 -2.89 11.98 -3.27
N VAL A 39 -3.85 11.18 -2.80
CA VAL A 39 -4.96 11.63 -1.95
C VAL A 39 -4.81 11.22 -0.49
N ALA A 40 -4.04 10.17 -0.22
CA ALA A 40 -3.67 9.76 1.13
C ALA A 40 -2.31 9.02 1.12
N LYS A 41 -1.56 9.10 2.22
CA LYS A 41 -0.30 8.38 2.42
C LYS A 41 -0.02 8.18 3.91
N GLY A 42 0.71 7.13 4.26
CA GLY A 42 1.05 6.82 5.65
C GLY A 42 1.78 5.50 5.81
N GLU A 43 1.96 5.11 7.07
CA GLU A 43 2.37 3.75 7.43
C GLU A 43 1.24 2.77 7.09
N ILE A 44 1.55 1.53 6.72
CA ILE A 44 0.52 0.55 6.34
C ILE A 44 -0.48 0.25 7.47
N SER A 45 -0.05 0.47 8.72
CA SER A 45 -0.88 0.35 9.93
C SER A 45 -1.97 1.43 10.02
N GLU A 46 -1.77 2.58 9.39
CA GLU A 46 -2.72 3.71 9.35
C GLU A 46 -3.77 3.55 8.25
N LEU A 47 -3.59 2.58 7.34
CA LEU A 47 -4.58 2.28 6.33
C LEU A 47 -5.83 1.73 7.05
N SER A 48 -6.93 2.50 7.07
CA SER A 48 -8.19 2.08 7.70
C SER A 48 -9.27 1.76 6.67
N ASN A 49 -10.34 1.08 7.08
CA ASN A 49 -11.46 0.79 6.18
C ASN A 49 -12.20 2.08 5.79
N GLU A 50 -12.24 3.07 6.67
CA GLU A 50 -12.81 4.39 6.45
C GLU A 50 -12.04 5.12 5.34
N LEU A 51 -10.71 5.12 5.43
CA LEU A 51 -9.82 5.79 4.49
C LEU A 51 -9.90 5.12 3.10
N ILE A 52 -9.99 3.80 3.07
CA ILE A 52 -10.25 3.03 1.85
C ILE A 52 -11.58 3.45 1.23
N LYS A 53 -12.67 3.47 2.01
CA LYS A 53 -14.00 3.84 1.51
C LYS A 53 -14.04 5.27 0.98
N GLN A 54 -13.35 6.22 1.61
CA GLN A 54 -13.34 7.61 1.19
C GLN A 54 -12.67 7.84 -0.17
N HIS A 55 -11.70 7.00 -0.54
CA HIS A 55 -10.83 7.26 -1.70
C HIS A 55 -10.88 6.19 -2.80
N LEU A 56 -11.40 5.00 -2.54
CA LEU A 56 -11.37 3.86 -3.47
C LEU A 56 -12.76 3.29 -3.80
N THR A 57 -13.84 3.87 -3.27
CA THR A 57 -15.20 3.43 -3.61
C THR A 57 -15.65 4.13 -4.90
N VAL A 58 -15.85 3.34 -5.96
CA VAL A 58 -16.64 3.69 -7.14
C VAL A 58 -17.93 2.89 -7.13
#